data_AF-A0A967F4H1-F1
#
_entry.id   AF-A0A967F4H1-F1
#
_cell.length_a   1.000
_cell.length_b   1.000
_cell.length_c   1.000
_cell.angle_alpha   90.00
_cell.angle_beta   90.00
_cell.angle_gamma   90.00
#
_symmetry.space_group_name_H-M   'P 1'
#
loop_
_entity.id
_entity.type
_entity.pdbx_description
1 polymer ?
#
loop_
_entity_poly.entity_id
_entity_poly.type
_entity_poly.pdbx_seq_one_letter_code
_entity_poly.pdbx_strand_id
1 'polypeptide(L)'
;MQDHNHCTGKFIELANELKDSGFSPSLVSAALMSASCIYSTYVVAGNDGGLNPSGVDKIVETYRRNLEFVQQRKREEFDKQQAQQEGQETQ
;
A
#
# COMPACT_ATOMS: atom_id res chain seq x y z
N MET A 1 -0.95 -4.57 14.94
CA MET A 1 -1.89 -4.54 13.80
C MET A 1 -2.76 -3.28 13.80
N GLN A 2 -3.33 -2.86 14.94
CA GLN A 2 -4.15 -1.64 15.02
C GLN A 2 -3.37 -0.37 14.61
N ASP A 3 -2.16 -0.18 15.15
CA ASP A 3 -1.35 1.01 14.84
C ASP A 3 -0.86 1.04 13.38
N HIS A 4 -0.47 -0.13 12.85
CA HIS A 4 -0.10 -0.28 11.44
C HIS A 4 -1.26 0.18 10.53
N ASN A 5 -2.47 -0.33 10.76
CA ASN A 5 -3.64 0.02 9.96
C ASN A 5 -4.03 1.49 10.11
N HIS A 6 -3.86 2.06 11.30
CA HIS A 6 -4.05 3.49 11.54
C HIS A 6 -3.10 4.34 10.68
N CYS A 7 -1.80 4.03 10.73
CA CYS A 7 -0.78 4.73 9.92
C CYS A 7 -1.03 4.57 8.42
N THR A 8 -1.35 3.34 7.96
CA THR A 8 -1.71 3.11 6.55
C THR A 8 -2.94 3.94 6.15
N GLY A 9 -3.96 4.00 7.00
CA GLY A 9 -5.14 4.84 6.79
C GLY A 9 -4.79 6.31 6.59
N LYS A 10 -3.88 6.86 7.41
CA LYS A 10 -3.41 8.24 7.26
C LYS A 10 -2.72 8.54 5.94
N PHE A 11 -1.92 7.60 5.41
CA PHE A 11 -1.33 7.78 4.07
C PHE A 11 -2.39 7.76 2.96
N ILE A 12 -3.43 6.93 3.09
CA ILE A 12 -4.53 6.86 2.13
C ILE A 12 -5.42 8.10 2.19
N GLU A 13 -5.72 8.62 3.40
CA GLU A 13 -6.43 9.89 3.60
C GLU A 13 -5.73 11.02 2.83
N LEU A 14 -4.42 11.19 3.05
CA LEU A 14 -3.64 12.21 2.36
C LEU A 14 -3.62 12.00 0.83
N ALA A 15 -3.50 10.75 0.36
CA ALA A 15 -3.56 10.46 -1.07
C ALA A 15 -4.92 10.84 -1.68
N ASN A 16 -6.01 10.61 -0.95
CA ASN A 16 -7.35 11.01 -1.37
C ASN A 16 -7.52 12.54 -1.38
N GLU A 17 -6.98 13.26 -0.38
CA GLU A 17 -6.98 14.73 -0.36
C GLU A 17 -6.25 15.32 -1.58
N LEU A 18 -5.11 14.75 -1.96
CA LEU A 18 -4.38 15.17 -3.17
C LEU A 18 -5.19 14.89 -4.45
N LYS A 19 -5.81 13.71 -4.55
CA LYS A 19 -6.72 13.40 -5.66
C LYS A 19 -7.85 14.43 -5.75
N ASP A 20 -8.48 14.73 -4.62
CA ASP A 20 -9.64 15.63 -4.54
C ASP A 20 -9.25 17.10 -4.80
N SER A 21 -7.97 17.44 -4.60
CA SER A 21 -7.38 18.74 -4.98
C SER A 21 -7.11 18.87 -6.49
N GLY A 22 -7.45 17.85 -7.30
CA GLY A 22 -7.36 17.89 -8.77
C GLY A 22 -6.12 17.20 -9.36
N PHE A 23 -5.27 16.58 -8.53
CA PHE A 23 -4.17 15.78 -9.04
C PHE A 23 -4.67 14.43 -9.60
N SER A 24 -4.08 13.96 -10.69
CA SER A 24 -4.48 12.68 -11.26
C SER A 24 -4.13 11.53 -10.32
N PRO A 25 -4.98 10.48 -10.22
CA PRO A 25 -4.68 9.31 -9.38
C PRO A 25 -3.34 8.64 -9.73
N SER A 26 -2.95 8.65 -11.00
CA SER A 26 -1.65 8.12 -11.44
C SER A 26 -0.47 8.92 -10.90
N LEU A 27 -0.58 10.26 -10.88
CA LEU A 27 0.43 11.13 -10.30
C LEU A 27 0.54 10.93 -8.79
N VAL A 28 -0.60 10.90 -8.09
CA VAL A 28 -0.63 10.67 -6.63
C VAL A 28 -0.01 9.32 -6.28
N SER A 29 -0.33 8.27 -7.05
CA SER A 29 0.25 6.94 -6.86
C SER A 29 1.78 6.93 -7.05
N ALA A 30 2.28 7.56 -8.11
CA ALA A 30 3.71 7.67 -8.37
C ALA A 30 4.45 8.48 -7.27
N ALA A 31 3.82 9.55 -6.78
CA ALA A 31 4.35 10.35 -5.68
C ALA A 31 4.40 9.55 -4.37
N LEU A 32 3.33 8.80 -4.03
CA LEU A 32 3.28 7.97 -2.84
C LEU A 32 4.34 6.87 -2.86
N MET A 33 4.54 6.21 -4.02
CA MET A 33 5.61 5.23 -4.21
C MET A 33 6.98 5.87 -3.94
N SER A 34 7.25 7.03 -4.54
CA SER A 34 8.52 7.75 -4.35
C SER A 34 8.74 8.14 -2.88
N ALA A 35 7.71 8.67 -2.21
CA ALA A 35 7.76 9.02 -0.80
C ALA A 35 8.06 7.79 0.09
N SER A 36 7.46 6.63 -0.22
CA SER A 36 7.73 5.38 0.48
C SER A 36 9.18 4.91 0.33
N CYS A 37 9.77 5.07 -0.87
CA CYS A 37 11.17 4.73 -1.13
C CYS A 37 12.12 5.63 -0.34
N ILE A 38 11.85 6.93 -0.30
CA ILE A 38 12.63 7.90 0.47
C ILE A 38 12.57 7.57 1.96
N TYR A 39 11.38 7.36 2.50
CA TYR A 39 11.19 7.03 3.92
C TYR A 39 11.87 5.70 4.29
N SER A 40 11.71 4.67 3.46
CA SER A 40 12.34 3.36 3.70
C SER A 40 13.86 3.45 3.63
N THR A 41 14.40 4.28 2.71
CA THR A 41 15.84 4.56 2.64
C THR A 41 16.33 5.23 3.91
N TYR A 42 15.63 6.25 4.41
CA TYR A 42 15.98 6.91 5.66
C TYR A 42 15.98 5.93 6.86
N VAL A 43 14.94 5.09 6.97
CA VAL A 43 14.82 4.12 8.08
C VAL A 43 15.95 3.08 8.05
N VAL A 44 16.35 2.61 6.87
CA VAL A 44 17.33 1.52 6.74
C VAL A 44 18.78 2.02 6.65
N ALA A 45 19.03 3.12 5.93
CA ALA A 45 20.37 3.69 5.76
C ALA A 45 20.77 4.67 6.87
N GLY A 46 19.81 5.25 7.60
CA GLY A 46 20.10 6.28 8.59
C GLY A 46 20.90 7.46 8.00
N ASN A 47 22.10 7.69 8.53
CA ASN A 47 22.99 8.78 8.10
C ASN A 47 23.93 8.41 6.94
N ASP A 48 23.91 7.15 6.45
CA ASP A 48 24.81 6.69 5.38
C ASP A 48 24.38 7.16 3.97
N GLY A 49 23.31 7.98 3.88
CA GLY A 49 22.88 8.67 2.66
C GLY A 49 22.13 7.82 1.64
N GLY A 50 22.35 6.49 1.58
CA GLY A 50 21.65 5.61 0.65
C GLY A 50 21.80 4.12 0.96
N LEU A 51 20.96 3.30 0.31
CA LEU A 51 21.01 1.85 0.46
C LEU A 51 22.11 1.25 -0.40
N ASN A 52 22.82 0.26 0.14
CA ASN A 52 23.60 -0.65 -0.67
C ASN A 52 22.68 -1.57 -1.50
N PRO A 53 23.18 -2.26 -2.54
CA PRO A 53 22.36 -3.12 -3.40
C PRO A 53 21.53 -4.15 -2.63
N SER A 54 22.11 -4.79 -1.62
CA SER A 54 21.38 -5.77 -0.79
C SER A 54 20.24 -5.15 0.04
N GLY A 55 20.36 -3.87 0.40
CA GLY A 55 19.30 -3.11 1.07
C GLY A 55 18.13 -2.81 0.13
N VAL A 56 18.43 -2.48 -1.13
CA VAL A 56 17.41 -2.30 -2.18
C VAL A 56 16.64 -3.60 -2.38
N ASP A 57 17.34 -4.74 -2.53
CA ASP A 57 16.70 -6.05 -2.73
C ASP A 57 15.75 -6.41 -1.58
N LYS A 58 16.16 -6.15 -0.33
CA LYS A 58 15.32 -6.39 0.85
C LYS A 58 14.04 -5.57 0.85
N ILE A 59 14.09 -4.31 0.45
CA ILE A 59 12.89 -3.45 0.38
C ILE A 59 11.97 -3.93 -0.73
N VAL A 60 12.52 -4.25 -1.90
CA VAL A 60 11.74 -4.78 -3.03
C VAL A 60 11.01 -6.06 -2.64
N GLU A 61 11.71 -7.00 -1.99
CA GLU A 61 11.13 -8.26 -1.52
C GLU A 61 10.04 -8.03 -0.46
N THR A 62 10.26 -7.09 0.46
CA THR A 62 9.26 -6.71 1.47
C THR A 62 8.01 -6.12 0.82
N TYR A 63 8.20 -5.23 -0.15
CA TYR A 63 7.09 -4.61 -0.89
C TYR A 63 6.29 -5.65 -1.68
N ARG A 64 6.97 -6.59 -2.35
CA ARG A 64 6.34 -7.71 -3.07
C ARG A 64 5.42 -8.51 -2.14
N ARG A 65 5.93 -8.95 -0.99
CA ARG A 65 5.15 -9.74 -0.02
C ARG A 65 3.92 -8.99 0.50
N ASN A 66 4.09 -7.70 0.80
CA ASN A 66 2.98 -6.86 1.24
C ASN A 66 1.92 -6.72 0.14
N LEU A 67 2.32 -6.52 -1.11
CA LEU A 67 1.40 -6.43 -2.24
C LEU A 67 0.65 -7.75 -2.45
N GLU A 68 1.35 -8.88 -2.43
CA GLU A 68 0.76 -10.22 -2.55
C GLU A 68 -0.28 -10.47 -1.45
N PHE A 69 0.05 -10.12 -0.21
CA PHE A 69 -0.86 -10.21 0.92
C PHE A 69 -2.12 -9.35 0.70
N VAL A 70 -1.97 -8.08 0.30
CA VAL A 70 -3.11 -7.19 0.03
C VAL A 70 -3.98 -7.73 -1.10
N GLN A 71 -3.38 -8.25 -2.18
CA GLN A 71 -4.12 -8.82 -3.31
C GLN A 71 -4.88 -10.08 -2.92
N GLN A 72 -4.27 -10.95 -2.11
CA GLN A 72 -4.95 -12.13 -1.58
C GLN A 72 -6.18 -11.72 -0.74
N ARG A 73 -6.01 -10.77 0.18
CA ARG A 73 -7.09 -10.27 1.03
C ARG A 73 -8.25 -9.67 0.23
N LYS A 74 -7.93 -8.88 -0.81
CA LYS A 74 -8.94 -8.31 -1.71
C LYS A 74 -9.73 -9.39 -2.46
N ARG A 75 -9.06 -10.46 -2.92
CA ARG A 75 -9.74 -11.60 -3.54
C ARG A 75 -10.68 -12.31 -2.57
N GLU A 76 -10.19 -12.62 -1.36
CA GLU A 76 -11.02 -13.25 -0.31
C GLU A 76 -12.25 -12.41 0.06
N GLU A 77 -12.11 -11.08 0.10
CA GLU A 77 -13.22 -10.17 0.37
C GLU A 77 -14.23 -10.12 -0.79
N PHE A 78 -13.75 -10.13 -2.03
CA PHE A 78 -14.58 -10.18 -3.22
C PHE A 78 -15.38 -11.49 -3.31
N ASP A 79 -14.73 -12.64 -3.11
CA ASP A 79 -15.37 -13.96 -3.14
C ASP A 79 -16.47 -14.07 -2.06
N LYS A 80 -16.23 -13.52 -0.87
CA LYS A 80 -17.24 -13.45 0.21
C LYS A 80 -18.42 -12.57 -0.16
N GLN A 81 -18.19 -11.44 -0.83
CA GLN A 81 -19.27 -10.55 -1.28
C GLN A 81 -20.12 -11.21 -2.36
N GLN A 82 -19.50 -11.95 -3.30
CA GLN A 82 -20.25 -12.71 -4.33
C GLN A 82 -21.10 -13.81 -3.69
N ALA A 83 -20.53 -14.63 -2.80
CA ALA A 83 -21.29 -15.70 -2.14
C ALA A 83 -22.47 -15.17 -1.30
N GLN A 84 -22.35 -13.96 -0.74
CA GLN A 84 -23.44 -13.31 0.00
C GLN A 84 -24.52 -12.74 -0.92
N GLN A 85 -24.17 -12.24 -2.11
CA GLN A 85 -25.13 -11.77 -3.11
C GLN A 85 -25.91 -12.93 -3.72
N GLU A 86 -25.24 -14.02 -4.10
CA GLU A 86 -25.89 -15.23 -4.64
C GLU A 86 -26.83 -15.90 -3.62
N GLY A 87 -26.47 -15.89 -2.33
CA GLY A 87 -27.31 -16.39 -1.25
C GLY A 87 -28.55 -15.53 -0.93
N GLN A 88 -28.57 -14.26 -1.37
CA GLN A 88 -29.71 -13.34 -1.21
C GLN A 88 -30.67 -13.36 -2.41
N GLU A 89 -30.20 -13.73 -3.61
CA GLU A 89 -31.05 -13.86 -4.81
C GLU A 89 -31.81 -15.19 -4.90
N THR A 90 -31.50 -16.15 -4.02
CA THR A 90 -32.13 -17.48 -3.97
C THR A 90 -33.20 -17.62 -2.87
N GLN A 91 -33.63 -16.52 -2.24
CA GLN A 91 -34.73 -16.44 -1.26
C GLN A 91 -35.84 -15.51 -1.76
#